data_AF-A0A9P6W4V7-F1
#
_entry.id   AF-A0A9P6W4V7-F1
#
_cell.length_a   1.000
_cell.length_b   1.000
_cell.length_c   1.000
_cell.angle_alpha   90.00
_cell.angle_beta   90.00
_cell.angle_gamma   90.00
#
_symmetry.space_group_name_H-M   'P 1'
#
loop_
_entity.id
_entity.type
_entity.pdbx_description
1 polymer ?
#
loop_
_entity_poly.entity_id
_entity_poly.type
_entity_poly.pdbx_seq_one_letter_code
_entity_poly.pdbx_strand_id
1 'polypeptide(L)'
;MTNFDNTTQFQSNLYYTNEIIQRIIDSRISSIVSATHETRLESICPSSFRQLRYEQLKVALEVYNNTVKNLKPNKIARISTELENNHIDNLTVPKRAIVEFDSPREAHIANLILDKDNVTFIKHALFNPNPHDIRWMSIIYSSPLCREIMRIISIVLSVSIIVGWVIPIAFIGFFAHIPYMTVTFLRPLSFHIFKSQFVRDGIENLLPLVTLIFFTEVVPYIFRFLSHLKGCRTGAEIEKDVQKWLFVFLFVHLFLVVTASSGISLVIERLINNPNNPLLRKNQRCMAKSGFQHTP
;
A
#
# COMPACT_ATOMS: atom_id res chain seq x y z
N MET A 1 -32.65 27.54 -9.87
CA MET A 1 -32.74 27.49 -11.36
C MET A 1 -31.50 28.17 -11.94
N THR A 2 -30.31 27.71 -11.54
CA THR A 2 -29.02 28.42 -11.72
C THR A 2 -27.83 27.45 -11.89
N ASN A 3 -28.09 26.17 -12.17
CA ASN A 3 -27.06 25.10 -12.13
C ASN A 3 -26.58 24.63 -13.52
N PHE A 4 -26.97 25.30 -14.60
CA PHE A 4 -26.53 24.94 -15.97
C PHE A 4 -25.30 25.74 -16.44
N ASP A 5 -24.98 26.85 -15.78
CA ASP A 5 -23.81 27.68 -16.14
C ASP A 5 -22.50 27.17 -15.54
N ASN A 6 -22.54 26.51 -14.38
CA ASN A 6 -21.32 26.05 -13.70
C ASN A 6 -20.66 24.85 -14.41
N THR A 7 -21.42 24.00 -15.10
CA THR A 7 -20.88 22.84 -15.85
C THR A 7 -20.26 23.27 -17.18
N THR A 8 -20.84 24.25 -17.87
CA THR A 8 -20.24 24.87 -19.08
C THR A 8 -19.02 25.70 -18.71
N GLN A 9 -19.01 26.36 -17.54
CA GLN A 9 -17.86 27.08 -17.01
C GLN A 9 -16.72 26.15 -16.54
N PHE A 10 -17.05 24.98 -15.97
CA PHE A 10 -16.05 23.96 -15.66
C PHE A 10 -15.46 23.29 -16.90
N GLN A 11 -16.29 22.98 -17.91
CA GLN A 11 -15.79 22.40 -19.16
C GLN A 11 -14.96 23.39 -19.97
N SER A 12 -15.34 24.68 -20.00
CA SER A 12 -14.53 25.72 -20.63
C SER A 12 -13.22 25.95 -19.88
N ASN A 13 -13.21 25.96 -18.54
CA ASN A 13 -11.96 26.03 -17.76
C ASN A 13 -11.06 24.81 -17.96
N LEU A 14 -11.62 23.60 -18.10
CA LEU A 14 -10.84 22.40 -18.43
C LEU A 14 -10.28 22.45 -19.86
N TYR A 15 -11.01 23.02 -20.81
CA TYR A 15 -10.55 23.21 -22.19
C TYR A 15 -9.43 24.26 -22.26
N TYR A 16 -9.59 25.36 -21.53
CA TYR A 16 -8.63 26.46 -21.48
C TYR A 16 -7.32 26.05 -20.80
N THR A 17 -7.41 25.30 -19.69
CA THR A 17 -6.20 24.74 -19.03
C THR A 17 -5.50 23.71 -19.90
N ASN A 18 -6.23 22.90 -20.67
CA ASN A 18 -5.61 21.98 -21.64
C ASN A 18 -4.94 22.70 -22.81
N GLU A 19 -5.53 23.78 -23.33
CA GLU A 19 -4.88 24.61 -24.35
C GLU A 19 -3.61 25.29 -23.81
N ILE A 20 -3.65 25.82 -22.59
CA ILE A 20 -2.48 26.42 -21.94
C ILE A 20 -1.39 25.37 -21.69
N ILE A 21 -1.75 24.19 -21.21
CA ILE A 21 -0.80 23.09 -21.00
C ILE A 21 -0.21 22.62 -22.33
N GLN A 22 -1.01 22.48 -23.38
CA GLN A 22 -0.51 22.14 -24.72
C GLN A 22 0.41 23.23 -25.29
N ARG A 23 0.06 24.51 -25.16
CA ARG A 23 0.94 25.62 -25.57
C ARG A 23 2.22 25.68 -24.75
N ILE A 24 2.19 25.36 -23.45
CA ILE A 24 3.39 25.28 -22.60
C ILE A 24 4.25 24.08 -23.00
N ILE A 25 3.64 22.95 -23.34
CA ILE A 25 4.34 21.76 -23.84
C ILE A 25 4.96 22.06 -25.20
N ASP A 26 4.23 22.64 -26.14
CA ASP A 26 4.74 23.02 -27.47
C ASP A 26 5.82 24.10 -27.39
N SER A 27 5.64 25.09 -26.50
CA SER A 27 6.65 26.11 -26.21
C SER A 27 7.91 25.49 -25.60
N ARG A 28 7.79 24.60 -24.62
CA ARG A 28 8.95 23.89 -24.05
C ARG A 28 9.60 22.92 -25.03
N ILE A 29 8.83 22.24 -25.87
CA ILE A 29 9.37 21.37 -26.91
C ILE A 29 10.13 22.23 -27.92
N SER A 30 9.60 23.38 -28.33
CA SER A 30 10.31 24.32 -29.21
C SER A 30 11.57 24.91 -28.54
N SER A 31 11.53 25.19 -27.24
CA SER A 31 12.67 25.71 -26.47
C SER A 31 13.73 24.63 -26.24
N ILE A 32 13.32 23.37 -26.05
CA ILE A 32 14.22 22.22 -25.96
C ILE A 32 14.83 21.96 -27.33
N VAL A 33 14.05 22.00 -28.41
CA VAL A 33 14.53 21.80 -29.78
C VAL A 33 15.52 22.91 -30.19
N SER A 34 15.28 24.16 -29.81
CA SER A 34 16.21 25.28 -30.05
C SER A 34 17.42 25.27 -29.11
N ALA A 35 17.26 24.93 -27.82
CA ALA A 35 18.38 24.78 -26.89
C ALA A 35 19.27 23.57 -27.20
N THR A 36 18.72 22.52 -27.82
CA THR A 36 19.50 21.38 -28.36
C THR A 36 20.36 21.82 -29.55
N HIS A 37 20.08 22.97 -30.14
CA HIS A 37 20.80 23.52 -31.28
C HIS A 37 22.02 24.37 -30.90
N GLU A 38 22.20 24.74 -29.62
CA GLU A 38 23.20 25.76 -29.26
C GLU A 38 24.22 25.43 -28.16
N THR A 39 24.21 24.24 -27.53
CA THR A 39 25.32 23.89 -26.62
C THR A 39 25.73 22.41 -26.68
N ARG A 40 26.86 22.17 -27.36
CA ARG A 40 27.96 21.29 -26.91
C ARG A 40 27.62 19.81 -26.63
N LEU A 41 26.86 19.18 -27.53
CA LEU A 41 26.77 17.70 -27.67
C LEU A 41 27.13 17.26 -29.10
N GLU A 42 28.08 17.94 -29.74
CA GLU A 42 28.52 17.60 -31.11
C GLU A 42 29.62 16.53 -31.17
N SER A 43 30.26 16.17 -30.06
CA SER A 43 31.47 15.32 -30.11
C SER A 43 31.27 13.85 -29.73
N ILE A 44 30.05 13.37 -29.42
CA ILE A 44 29.86 12.00 -28.86
C ILE A 44 28.84 11.13 -29.63
N CYS A 45 28.03 11.69 -30.54
CA CYS A 45 27.01 10.87 -31.22
C CYS A 45 26.91 11.15 -32.73
N PRO A 46 27.02 10.12 -33.60
CA PRO A 46 26.88 10.30 -35.03
C PRO A 46 25.48 10.81 -35.40
N SER A 47 25.41 11.72 -36.38
CA SER A 47 24.19 12.39 -36.83
C SER A 47 23.07 11.42 -37.22
N SER A 48 23.41 10.24 -37.74
CA SER A 48 22.48 9.16 -38.09
C SER A 48 21.66 8.64 -36.89
N PHE A 49 22.26 8.58 -35.70
CA PHE A 49 21.58 8.09 -34.49
C PHE A 49 20.55 9.11 -33.97
N ARG A 50 20.84 10.40 -34.12
CA ARG A 50 19.93 11.50 -33.74
C ARG A 50 18.72 11.53 -34.68
N GLN A 51 18.94 11.35 -35.97
CA GLN A 51 17.88 11.26 -36.99
C GLN A 51 16.92 10.09 -36.70
N LEU A 52 17.46 8.91 -36.38
CA LEU A 52 16.67 7.71 -36.12
C LEU A 52 15.75 7.87 -34.90
N ARG A 53 16.26 8.41 -33.79
CA ARG A 53 15.43 8.67 -32.60
C ARG A 53 14.37 9.73 -32.84
N TYR A 54 14.66 10.75 -33.66
CA TYR A 54 13.69 11.79 -33.99
C TYR A 54 12.53 11.23 -34.81
N GLU A 55 12.81 10.36 -35.79
CA GLU A 55 11.77 9.68 -36.55
C GLU A 55 10.97 8.69 -35.69
N GLN A 56 11.61 7.94 -34.79
CA GLN A 56 10.90 7.08 -33.83
C GLN A 56 9.98 7.87 -32.89
N LEU A 57 10.41 9.05 -32.43
CA LEU A 57 9.60 9.93 -31.58
C LEU A 57 8.40 10.49 -32.35
N LYS A 58 8.57 10.89 -33.62
CA LYS A 58 7.45 11.33 -34.47
C LYS A 58 6.39 10.25 -34.64
N VAL A 59 6.81 9.03 -34.95
CA VAL A 59 5.90 7.88 -35.09
C VAL A 59 5.17 7.61 -33.77
N ALA A 60 5.89 7.64 -32.64
CA ALA A 60 5.26 7.46 -31.32
C ALA A 60 4.25 8.56 -30.98
N LEU A 61 4.57 9.82 -31.31
CA LEU A 61 3.66 10.96 -31.12
C LEU A 61 2.42 10.87 -32.02
N GLU A 62 2.59 10.44 -33.26
CA GLU A 62 1.47 10.25 -34.20
C GLU A 62 0.55 9.12 -33.73
N VAL A 63 1.10 8.00 -33.29
CA VAL A 63 0.33 6.89 -32.69
C VAL A 63 -0.40 7.34 -31.42
N TYR A 64 0.27 8.10 -30.54
CA TYR A 64 -0.34 8.66 -29.35
C TYR A 64 -1.48 9.63 -29.69
N ASN A 65 -1.26 10.56 -30.63
CA ASN A 65 -2.28 11.53 -31.02
C ASN A 65 -3.48 10.87 -31.69
N ASN A 66 -3.26 9.87 -32.56
CA ASN A 66 -4.32 9.11 -33.19
C ASN A 66 -5.11 8.28 -32.17
N THR A 67 -4.44 7.64 -31.21
CA THR A 67 -5.12 6.90 -30.14
C THR A 67 -5.93 7.82 -29.24
N VAL A 68 -5.40 8.97 -28.82
CA VAL A 68 -6.13 9.96 -28.02
C VAL A 68 -7.34 10.52 -28.79
N LYS A 69 -7.16 10.85 -30.07
CA LYS A 69 -8.22 11.39 -30.94
C LYS A 69 -9.35 10.39 -31.15
N ASN A 70 -9.06 9.09 -31.22
CA ASN A 70 -10.07 8.04 -31.36
C ASN A 70 -10.71 7.62 -30.03
N LEU A 71 -9.95 7.63 -28.93
CA LEU A 71 -10.44 7.17 -27.62
C LEU A 71 -11.34 8.21 -26.93
N LYS A 72 -11.04 9.50 -27.03
CA LYS A 72 -11.86 10.58 -26.41
C LYS A 72 -13.32 10.55 -26.87
N PRO A 73 -13.64 10.67 -28.18
CA PRO A 73 -15.03 10.70 -28.64
C PRO A 73 -15.73 9.36 -28.42
N ASN A 74 -15.05 8.23 -28.63
CA ASN A 74 -15.65 6.90 -28.40
C ASN A 74 -16.01 6.66 -26.94
N LYS A 75 -15.18 7.11 -25.99
CA LYS A 75 -15.48 6.97 -24.56
C LYS A 75 -16.61 7.91 -24.13
N ILE A 76 -16.62 9.14 -24.62
CA ILE A 76 -17.68 10.12 -24.34
C ILE A 76 -19.02 9.64 -24.92
N ALA A 77 -19.02 9.19 -26.18
CA ALA A 77 -20.21 8.65 -26.84
C ALA A 77 -20.76 7.43 -26.12
N ARG A 78 -19.89 6.50 -25.68
CA ARG A 78 -20.31 5.34 -24.88
C ARG A 78 -20.95 5.75 -23.56
N ILE A 79 -20.32 6.66 -22.83
CA ILE A 79 -20.85 7.17 -21.55
C ILE A 79 -22.19 7.89 -21.77
N SER A 80 -22.31 8.73 -22.81
CA SER A 80 -23.57 9.41 -23.10
C SER A 80 -24.66 8.43 -23.51
N THR A 81 -24.35 7.39 -24.30
CA THR A 81 -25.31 6.34 -24.65
C THR A 81 -25.68 5.46 -23.46
N GLU A 82 -24.75 5.17 -22.54
CA GLU A 82 -25.06 4.46 -21.29
C GLU A 82 -25.91 5.32 -20.35
N LEU A 83 -25.70 6.63 -20.30
CA LEU A 83 -26.53 7.56 -19.54
C LEU A 83 -27.93 7.71 -20.13
N GLU A 84 -28.06 7.68 -21.46
CA GLU A 84 -29.35 7.78 -22.15
C GLU A 84 -30.15 6.46 -22.07
N ASN A 85 -29.48 5.32 -22.23
CA ASN A 85 -30.07 3.98 -22.11
C ASN A 85 -30.45 3.63 -20.66
N ASN A 86 -29.67 4.07 -19.67
CA ASN A 86 -30.07 4.04 -18.27
C ASN A 86 -30.95 5.27 -17.98
N HIS A 87 -32.15 5.33 -18.58
CA HIS A 87 -33.16 6.33 -18.23
C HIS A 87 -33.22 6.51 -16.71
N ILE A 88 -33.06 7.77 -16.29
CA ILE A 88 -32.90 8.25 -14.90
C ILE A 88 -34.04 7.76 -13.98
N ASP A 89 -35.15 7.33 -14.58
CA ASP A 89 -36.42 6.96 -14.01
C ASP A 89 -36.36 5.72 -13.08
N ASN A 90 -35.41 4.81 -13.31
CA ASN A 90 -35.23 3.58 -12.50
C ASN A 90 -33.88 3.54 -11.76
N LEU A 91 -33.09 4.61 -11.79
CA LEU A 91 -31.88 4.68 -10.99
C LEU A 91 -32.30 4.86 -9.52
N THR A 92 -32.08 3.83 -8.70
CA THR A 92 -32.25 3.93 -7.25
C THR A 92 -31.32 5.04 -6.75
N VAL A 93 -31.87 6.25 -6.61
CA VAL A 93 -31.08 7.44 -6.24
C VAL A 93 -30.45 7.14 -4.88
N PRO A 94 -29.11 7.04 -4.79
CA PRO A 94 -28.47 6.77 -3.53
C PRO A 94 -28.81 7.92 -2.57
N LYS A 95 -29.22 7.60 -1.34
CA LYS A 95 -29.55 8.56 -0.27
C LYS A 95 -28.30 9.31 0.22
N ARG A 96 -27.68 10.11 -0.64
CA ARG A 96 -26.40 10.80 -0.43
C ARG A 96 -26.47 12.14 -1.15
N ALA A 97 -26.00 13.18 -0.48
CA ALA A 97 -25.94 14.51 -1.04
C ALA A 97 -24.54 15.08 -0.81
N ILE A 98 -24.13 15.95 -1.73
CA ILE A 98 -22.98 16.82 -1.55
C ILE A 98 -23.58 18.19 -1.23
N VAL A 99 -23.12 18.79 -0.12
CA VAL A 99 -23.55 20.12 0.31
C VAL A 99 -22.34 21.02 0.21
N GLU A 100 -22.50 22.10 -0.56
CA GLU A 100 -21.51 23.17 -0.70
C GLU A 100 -22.03 24.39 0.07
N PHE A 101 -21.11 25.12 0.70
CA PHE A 101 -21.40 26.32 1.48
C PHE A 101 -20.60 27.48 0.90
N ASP A 102 -21.17 28.69 0.93
CA ASP A 102 -20.50 29.89 0.42
C ASP A 102 -19.26 30.26 1.25
N SER A 103 -19.26 29.93 2.54
CA SER A 103 -18.14 30.19 3.45
C SER A 103 -17.55 28.90 4.06
N PRO A 104 -16.21 28.77 4.13
CA PRO A 104 -15.57 27.66 4.86
C PRO A 104 -15.94 27.61 6.34
N ARG A 105 -16.25 28.77 6.94
CA ARG A 105 -16.67 28.87 8.35
C ARG A 105 -18.05 28.23 8.57
N GLU A 106 -18.99 28.49 7.66
CA GLU A 106 -20.34 27.93 7.71
C GLU A 106 -20.32 26.41 7.56
N ALA A 107 -19.52 25.90 6.62
CA ALA A 107 -19.30 24.46 6.46
C ALA A 107 -18.78 23.81 7.76
N HIS A 108 -17.84 24.47 8.44
CA HIS A 108 -17.30 23.99 9.71
C HIS A 108 -18.33 24.00 10.84
N ILE A 109 -19.11 25.09 10.95
CA ILE A 109 -20.18 25.22 11.97
C ILE A 109 -21.26 24.17 11.72
N ALA A 110 -21.70 23.99 10.47
CA ALA A 110 -22.68 22.98 10.10
C ALA A 110 -22.19 21.56 10.47
N ASN A 111 -20.93 21.24 10.19
CA ASN A 111 -20.36 19.95 10.56
C ASN A 111 -20.34 19.72 12.08
N LEU A 112 -20.03 20.76 12.87
CA LEU A 112 -20.05 20.68 14.35
C LEU A 112 -21.46 20.48 14.91
N ILE A 113 -22.47 21.15 14.33
CA ILE A 113 -23.88 20.96 14.72
C ILE A 113 -24.32 19.53 14.41
N LEU A 114 -23.97 19.02 13.22
CA LEU A 114 -24.31 17.66 12.79
C LEU A 114 -23.68 16.58 13.67
N ASP A 115 -22.45 16.79 14.16
CA ASP A 115 -21.77 15.84 15.06
C ASP A 115 -22.41 15.84 16.46
N LYS A 116 -22.80 17.01 16.97
CA LYS A 116 -23.40 17.17 18.30
C LYS A 116 -24.79 16.54 18.40
N ASP A 117 -25.63 16.71 17.38
CA ASP A 117 -27.03 16.27 17.42
C ASP A 117 -27.19 14.74 17.28
N ASN A 118 -26.07 13.98 17.18
CA ASN A 118 -26.03 12.51 17.14
C ASN A 118 -27.02 11.91 16.14
N VAL A 119 -27.20 12.63 15.04
CA VAL A 119 -28.17 12.32 14.01
C VAL A 119 -27.71 11.05 13.30
N THR A 120 -28.28 9.91 13.68
CA THR A 120 -27.85 8.57 13.23
C THR A 120 -27.85 8.41 11.70
N PHE A 121 -28.65 9.21 10.99
CA PHE A 121 -28.70 9.23 9.53
C PHE A 121 -27.60 10.08 8.86
N ILE A 122 -26.94 11.00 9.58
CA ILE A 122 -25.83 11.85 9.07
C ILE A 122 -24.48 11.48 9.74
N LYS A 123 -24.41 10.35 10.43
CA LYS A 123 -23.24 9.91 11.23
C LYS A 123 -21.92 9.72 10.45
N HIS A 124 -21.92 9.93 9.14
CA HIS A 124 -20.78 9.74 8.26
C HIS A 124 -20.64 10.89 7.24
N ALA A 125 -20.74 12.16 7.66
CA ALA A 125 -20.37 13.26 6.77
C ALA A 125 -18.84 13.24 6.52
N LEU A 126 -18.40 13.41 5.26
CA LEU A 126 -16.99 13.73 4.99
C LEU A 126 -16.84 15.23 4.99
N PHE A 127 -15.92 15.71 5.83
CA PHE A 127 -15.56 17.11 5.87
C PHE A 127 -14.37 17.39 4.95
N ASN A 128 -14.47 18.44 4.14
CA ASN A 128 -13.42 18.91 3.23
C ASN A 128 -12.71 17.80 2.43
N PRO A 129 -13.43 16.88 1.75
CA PRO A 129 -12.79 15.86 0.94
C PRO A 129 -12.20 16.50 -0.32
N ASN A 130 -10.97 16.13 -0.67
CA ASN A 130 -10.41 16.49 -1.98
C ASN A 130 -11.21 15.76 -3.07
N PRO A 131 -11.81 16.45 -4.06
CA PRO A 131 -12.66 15.82 -5.08
C PRO A 131 -11.94 14.74 -5.89
N HIS A 132 -10.62 14.86 -6.07
CA HIS A 132 -9.81 13.87 -6.78
C HIS A 132 -9.52 12.62 -5.95
N ASP A 133 -9.61 12.70 -4.62
CA ASP A 133 -9.34 11.58 -3.69
C ASP A 133 -10.60 10.77 -3.37
N ILE A 134 -11.77 11.21 -3.83
CA ILE A 134 -13.05 10.55 -3.57
C ILE A 134 -13.20 9.31 -4.45
N ARG A 135 -13.45 8.16 -3.80
CA ARG A 135 -13.78 6.93 -4.52
C ARG A 135 -15.28 6.77 -4.70
N TRP A 136 -15.78 7.26 -5.83
CA TRP A 136 -17.20 7.24 -6.20
C TRP A 136 -17.83 5.85 -6.19
N MET A 137 -17.11 4.81 -6.62
CA MET A 137 -17.62 3.43 -6.64
C MET A 137 -17.95 2.92 -5.22
N SER A 138 -17.10 3.24 -4.25
CA SER A 138 -17.33 2.88 -2.84
C SER A 138 -18.53 3.63 -2.26
N ILE A 139 -18.76 4.86 -2.71
CA ILE A 139 -19.90 5.65 -2.29
C ILE A 139 -21.18 5.06 -2.91
N ILE A 140 -21.27 4.85 -4.21
CA ILE A 140 -22.56 4.49 -4.84
C ILE A 140 -23.06 3.09 -4.39
N TYR A 141 -22.18 2.10 -4.29
CA TYR A 141 -22.57 0.70 -4.09
C TYR A 141 -22.65 0.25 -2.61
N SER A 142 -22.25 1.10 -1.66
CA SER A 142 -22.15 0.69 -0.26
C SER A 142 -23.51 0.77 0.45
N SER A 143 -24.14 -0.38 0.71
CA SER A 143 -25.19 -0.44 1.73
C SER A 143 -24.55 -0.32 3.13
N PRO A 144 -25.17 0.40 4.09
CA PRO A 144 -24.56 0.66 5.39
C PRO A 144 -24.27 -0.63 6.16
N LEU A 145 -25.16 -1.61 6.09
CA LEU A 145 -24.99 -2.92 6.74
C LEU A 145 -23.84 -3.72 6.14
N CYS A 146 -23.77 -3.82 4.81
CA CYS A 146 -22.68 -4.54 4.14
C CYS A 146 -21.32 -3.91 4.47
N ARG A 147 -21.26 -2.58 4.54
CA ARG A 147 -20.03 -1.87 4.93
C ARG A 147 -19.58 -2.20 6.35
N GLU A 148 -20.47 -2.19 7.32
CA GLU A 148 -20.09 -2.55 8.70
C GLU A 148 -19.67 -4.02 8.81
N ILE A 149 -20.32 -4.93 8.08
CA ILE A 149 -19.90 -6.34 8.00
C ILE A 149 -18.50 -6.46 7.40
N MET A 150 -18.24 -5.84 6.25
CA MET A 150 -16.92 -5.86 5.60
C MET A 150 -15.85 -5.22 6.47
N ARG A 151 -16.21 -4.19 7.26
CA ARG A 151 -15.32 -3.57 8.24
C ARG A 151 -14.93 -4.56 9.33
N ILE A 152 -15.89 -5.28 9.92
CA ILE A 152 -15.64 -6.29 10.94
C ILE A 152 -14.77 -7.41 10.38
N ILE A 153 -15.12 -7.94 9.19
CA ILE A 153 -14.36 -8.99 8.51
C ILE A 153 -12.91 -8.54 8.28
N SER A 154 -12.71 -7.31 7.79
CA SER A 154 -11.38 -6.76 7.56
C SER A 154 -10.57 -6.60 8.85
N ILE A 155 -11.20 -6.20 9.97
CA ILE A 155 -10.54 -6.12 11.28
C ILE A 155 -10.10 -7.52 11.73
N VAL A 156 -11.00 -8.51 11.68
CA VAL A 156 -10.70 -9.89 12.05
C VAL A 156 -9.57 -10.47 11.20
N LEU A 157 -9.63 -10.25 9.89
CA LEU A 157 -8.59 -10.69 8.96
C LEU A 157 -7.26 -10.00 9.25
N SER A 158 -7.26 -8.70 9.56
CA SER A 158 -6.04 -7.96 9.90
C SER A 158 -5.40 -8.51 11.19
N VAL A 159 -6.20 -8.80 12.21
CA VAL A 159 -5.71 -9.42 13.46
C VAL A 159 -5.17 -10.83 13.18
N SER A 160 -5.89 -11.63 12.39
CA SER A 160 -5.45 -12.97 11.99
C SER A 160 -4.12 -12.93 11.24
N ILE A 161 -3.95 -11.98 10.32
CA ILE A 161 -2.69 -11.77 9.61
C ILE A 161 -1.57 -11.43 10.59
N ILE A 162 -1.78 -10.49 11.53
CA ILE A 162 -0.75 -10.13 12.52
C ILE A 162 -0.29 -11.35 13.32
N VAL A 163 -1.22 -12.17 13.83
CA VAL A 163 -0.85 -13.35 14.62
C VAL A 163 -0.23 -14.44 13.75
N GLY A 164 -0.78 -14.68 12.56
CA GLY A 164 -0.30 -15.68 11.61
C GLY A 164 1.07 -15.34 11.01
N TRP A 165 1.46 -14.07 11.01
CA TRP A 165 2.73 -13.62 10.43
C TRP A 165 3.98 -14.09 11.19
N VAL A 166 3.82 -14.56 12.42
CA VAL A 166 4.91 -15.18 13.19
C VAL A 166 5.42 -16.45 12.48
N ILE A 167 4.54 -17.22 11.84
CA ILE A 167 4.87 -18.47 11.16
C ILE A 167 5.87 -18.26 10.01
N PRO A 168 5.61 -17.38 9.01
CA PRO A 168 6.56 -17.16 7.93
C PRO A 168 7.86 -16.52 8.44
N ILE A 169 7.82 -15.61 9.41
CA ILE A 169 9.04 -15.04 10.02
C ILE A 169 9.91 -16.14 10.64
N ALA A 170 9.30 -17.05 11.42
CA ALA A 170 10.02 -18.16 12.02
C ALA A 170 10.61 -19.12 10.98
N PHE A 171 9.88 -19.38 9.90
CA PHE A 171 10.35 -20.19 8.78
C PHE A 171 11.59 -19.57 8.12
N ILE A 172 11.58 -18.26 7.85
CA ILE A 172 12.73 -17.55 7.29
C ILE A 172 13.94 -17.59 8.23
N GLY A 173 13.72 -17.43 9.54
CA GLY A 173 14.76 -17.57 10.56
C GLY A 173 15.38 -18.97 10.55
N PHE A 174 14.56 -20.02 10.45
CA PHE A 174 15.05 -21.40 10.35
C PHE A 174 15.86 -21.63 9.07
N PHE A 175 15.39 -21.14 7.92
CA PHE A 175 16.09 -21.29 6.64
C PHE A 175 17.46 -20.58 6.61
N ALA A 176 17.58 -19.45 7.29
CA ALA A 176 18.83 -18.70 7.38
C ALA A 176 19.92 -19.44 8.19
N HIS A 177 19.54 -20.34 9.10
CA HIS A 177 20.47 -21.13 9.90
C HIS A 177 20.95 -22.44 9.25
N ILE A 178 20.45 -22.81 8.06
CA ILE A 178 20.87 -24.05 7.39
C ILE A 178 22.18 -23.80 6.61
N PRO A 179 23.34 -24.31 7.09
CA PRO A 179 24.66 -23.97 6.51
C PRO A 179 24.83 -24.44 5.06
N TYR A 180 24.04 -25.41 4.61
CA TYR A 180 24.12 -26.00 3.27
C TYR A 180 23.49 -25.14 2.17
N MET A 181 22.58 -24.22 2.50
CA MET A 181 21.90 -23.37 1.51
C MET A 181 22.72 -22.15 1.12
N THR A 182 23.49 -21.58 2.06
CA THR A 182 24.42 -20.45 1.82
C THR A 182 25.44 -20.81 0.73
N VAL A 183 25.95 -22.05 0.73
CA VAL A 183 26.94 -22.55 -0.25
C VAL A 183 26.33 -22.81 -1.64
N THR A 184 25.01 -22.98 -1.74
CA THR A 184 24.33 -23.32 -3.00
C THR A 184 23.71 -22.09 -3.65
N PHE A 185 23.09 -21.19 -2.88
CA PHE A 185 22.48 -19.96 -3.39
C PHE A 185 23.52 -18.86 -3.69
N LEU A 186 24.60 -18.76 -2.90
CA LEU A 186 25.67 -17.77 -3.13
C LEU A 186 26.79 -18.30 -4.03
N ARG A 187 26.69 -19.53 -4.54
CA ARG A 187 27.69 -20.16 -5.42
C ARG A 187 28.11 -19.29 -6.62
N PRO A 188 27.23 -18.53 -7.31
CA PRO A 188 27.65 -17.66 -8.41
C PRO A 188 28.50 -16.46 -7.96
N LEU A 189 28.41 -16.06 -6.69
CA LEU A 189 29.11 -14.91 -6.10
C LEU A 189 30.37 -15.32 -5.30
N SER A 190 30.63 -16.62 -5.14
CA SER A 190 31.34 -17.20 -3.99
C SER A 190 32.85 -17.44 -4.16
N PHE A 191 33.44 -17.28 -5.35
CA PHE A 191 34.80 -17.80 -5.55
C PHE A 191 35.90 -17.09 -4.74
N HIS A 192 35.71 -15.80 -4.37
CA HIS A 192 36.76 -15.01 -3.67
C HIS A 192 36.38 -14.52 -2.26
N ILE A 193 35.09 -14.40 -1.94
CA ILE A 193 34.62 -13.70 -0.72
C ILE A 193 34.57 -14.63 0.50
N PHE A 194 34.39 -15.93 0.29
CA PHE A 194 34.20 -16.91 1.37
C PHE A 194 35.50 -17.44 2.01
N LYS A 195 36.66 -16.83 1.73
CA LYS A 195 37.95 -17.31 2.25
C LYS A 195 38.22 -16.88 3.70
N SER A 196 37.58 -15.80 4.17
CA SER A 196 37.72 -15.29 5.53
C SER A 196 36.49 -15.65 6.38
N GLN A 197 36.70 -16.19 7.57
CA GLN A 197 35.65 -16.59 8.52
C GLN A 197 34.78 -15.39 8.94
N PHE A 198 35.40 -14.22 9.13
CA PHE A 198 34.70 -12.98 9.45
C PHE A 198 33.64 -12.58 8.41
N VAL A 199 33.92 -12.82 7.13
CA VAL A 199 33.00 -12.47 6.04
C VAL A 199 31.84 -13.46 5.94
N ARG A 200 32.07 -14.74 6.27
CA ARG A 200 31.01 -15.74 6.34
C ARG A 200 30.04 -15.42 7.46
N ASP A 201 30.56 -15.17 8.65
CA ASP A 201 29.77 -14.84 9.84
C ASP A 201 28.97 -13.54 9.63
N GLY A 202 29.58 -12.54 8.96
CA GLY A 202 28.89 -11.31 8.59
C GLY A 202 27.70 -11.53 7.65
N ILE A 203 27.87 -12.35 6.62
CA ILE A 203 26.80 -12.65 5.64
C ILE A 203 25.70 -13.51 6.28
N GLU A 204 26.05 -14.48 7.12
CA GLU A 204 25.09 -15.35 7.82
C GLU A 204 24.17 -14.55 8.75
N ASN A 205 24.66 -13.47 9.35
CA ASN A 205 23.86 -12.58 10.18
C ASN A 205 23.08 -11.53 9.37
N LEU A 206 23.64 -11.05 8.26
CA LEU A 206 22.99 -10.04 7.41
C LEU A 206 21.86 -10.63 6.53
N LEU A 207 22.01 -11.88 6.08
CA LEU A 207 21.07 -12.55 5.18
C LEU A 207 19.64 -12.64 5.76
N PRO A 208 19.41 -13.11 7.00
CA PRO A 208 18.08 -13.09 7.60
C PRO A 208 17.54 -11.67 7.80
N LEU A 209 18.40 -10.68 8.09
CA LEU A 209 17.98 -9.28 8.25
C LEU A 209 17.39 -8.74 6.94
N VAL A 210 18.10 -8.91 5.82
CA VAL A 210 17.66 -8.44 4.50
C VAL A 210 16.41 -9.20 4.04
N THR A 211 16.36 -10.51 4.27
CA THR A 211 15.20 -11.34 3.91
C THR A 211 13.95 -10.92 4.71
N LEU A 212 14.12 -10.61 5.99
CA LEU A 212 13.05 -10.12 6.85
C LEU A 212 12.53 -8.76 6.35
N ILE A 213 13.41 -7.82 5.99
CA ILE A 213 13.03 -6.51 5.46
C ILE A 213 12.14 -6.68 4.23
N PHE A 214 12.56 -7.50 3.27
CA PHE A 214 11.79 -7.79 2.06
C PHE A 214 10.40 -8.36 2.39
N PHE A 215 10.32 -9.26 3.36
CA PHE A 215 9.04 -9.83 3.77
C PHE A 215 8.12 -8.80 4.44
N THR A 216 8.69 -7.90 5.26
CA THR A 216 7.93 -6.81 5.88
C THR A 216 7.46 -5.76 4.88
N GLU A 217 8.13 -5.59 3.74
CA GLU A 217 7.70 -4.68 2.66
C GLU A 217 6.39 -5.13 2.00
N VAL A 218 6.08 -6.42 2.00
CA VAL A 218 4.83 -6.96 1.43
C VAL A 218 3.61 -6.63 2.30
N VAL A 219 3.80 -6.51 3.61
CA VAL A 219 2.74 -6.26 4.61
C VAL A 219 1.87 -5.02 4.30
N PRO A 220 2.41 -3.82 4.03
CA PRO A 220 1.59 -2.65 3.70
C PRO A 220 0.72 -2.85 2.46
N TYR A 221 1.17 -3.61 1.46
CA TYR A 221 0.33 -3.93 0.29
C TYR A 221 -0.87 -4.80 0.65
N ILE A 222 -0.69 -5.77 1.54
CA ILE A 222 -1.77 -6.61 2.06
C ILE A 222 -2.78 -5.75 2.83
N PHE A 223 -2.33 -4.90 3.75
CA PHE A 223 -3.23 -4.02 4.49
C PHE A 223 -3.96 -3.03 3.57
N ARG A 224 -3.30 -2.51 2.53
CA ARG A 224 -3.94 -1.64 1.55
C ARG A 224 -5.08 -2.36 0.82
N PHE A 225 -4.86 -3.62 0.43
CA PHE A 225 -5.92 -4.46 -0.15
C PHE A 225 -7.09 -4.67 0.82
N LEU A 226 -6.81 -4.94 2.10
CA LEU A 226 -7.85 -5.06 3.13
C LEU A 226 -8.62 -3.75 3.36
N SER A 227 -7.95 -2.59 3.28
CA SER A 227 -8.58 -1.27 3.39
C SER A 227 -9.40 -0.92 2.15
N HIS A 228 -9.06 -1.44 0.97
CA HIS A 228 -9.94 -1.37 -0.20
C HIS A 228 -11.22 -2.18 0.02
N LEU A 229 -11.13 -3.39 0.59
CA LEU A 229 -12.28 -4.25 0.88
C LEU A 229 -13.26 -3.63 1.88
N LYS A 230 -12.76 -2.83 2.84
CA LYS A 230 -13.57 -2.09 3.83
C LYS A 230 -14.53 -1.08 3.22
N GLY A 231 -14.30 -0.68 1.96
CA GLY A 231 -15.10 0.36 1.33
C GLY A 231 -14.83 1.75 1.91
N CYS A 232 -13.57 2.09 2.23
CA CYS A 232 -13.20 3.46 2.61
C CYS A 232 -13.64 4.47 1.51
N ARG A 233 -13.88 5.71 1.89
CA ARG A 233 -14.52 6.72 1.02
C ARG A 233 -13.50 7.57 0.27
N THR A 234 -12.31 7.71 0.85
CA THR A 234 -11.18 8.44 0.26
C THR A 234 -9.91 7.59 0.24
N GLY A 235 -8.93 7.98 -0.57
CA GLY A 235 -7.58 7.43 -0.49
C GLY A 235 -6.90 7.80 0.84
N ALA A 236 -7.08 9.02 1.33
CA ALA A 236 -6.54 9.44 2.63
C ALA A 236 -7.04 8.55 3.79
N GLU A 237 -8.30 8.12 3.76
CA GLU A 237 -8.84 7.20 4.78
C GLU A 237 -8.20 5.80 4.70
N ILE A 238 -7.88 5.31 3.49
CA ILE A 238 -7.12 4.07 3.32
C ILE A 238 -5.74 4.21 3.93
N GLU A 239 -4.99 5.24 3.57
CA GLU A 239 -3.61 5.38 4.05
C GLU A 239 -3.57 5.51 5.59
N LYS A 240 -4.54 6.22 6.17
CA LYS A 240 -4.67 6.33 7.62
C LYS A 240 -4.96 4.98 8.29
N ASP A 241 -5.79 4.13 7.68
CA ASP A 241 -6.08 2.78 8.20
C ASP A 241 -4.87 1.86 8.05
N VAL A 242 -4.21 1.86 6.89
CA VAL A 242 -2.97 1.11 6.64
C VAL A 242 -1.88 1.50 7.64
N GLN A 243 -1.67 2.80 7.87
CA GLN A 243 -0.67 3.28 8.83
C GLN A 243 -0.97 2.81 10.25
N LYS A 244 -2.24 2.81 10.67
CA LYS A 244 -2.65 2.29 11.98
C LYS A 244 -2.36 0.80 12.12
N TRP A 245 -2.74 0.00 11.14
CA TRP A 245 -2.50 -1.45 11.16
C TRP A 245 -1.03 -1.80 11.07
N LEU A 246 -0.27 -1.06 10.26
CA LEU A 246 1.18 -1.20 10.17
C LEU A 246 1.85 -0.87 11.50
N PHE A 247 1.42 0.20 12.18
CA PHE A 247 1.94 0.53 13.52
C PHE A 247 1.67 -0.60 14.52
N VAL A 248 0.44 -1.13 14.58
CA VAL A 248 0.11 -2.24 15.47
C VAL A 248 0.92 -3.49 15.11
N PHE A 249 1.05 -3.81 13.83
CA PHE A 249 1.85 -4.94 13.35
C PHE A 249 3.32 -4.83 13.78
N LEU A 250 3.94 -3.67 13.55
CA LEU A 250 5.33 -3.41 13.91
C LEU A 250 5.51 -3.43 15.42
N PHE A 251 4.59 -2.83 16.18
CA PHE A 251 4.65 -2.86 17.64
C PHE A 251 4.57 -4.29 18.19
N VAL A 252 3.64 -5.11 17.71
CA VAL A 252 3.53 -6.50 18.15
C VAL A 252 4.81 -7.29 17.82
N HIS A 253 5.36 -7.15 16.61
CA HIS A 253 6.51 -7.97 16.20
C HIS A 253 7.86 -7.43 16.71
N LEU A 254 8.13 -6.14 16.57
CA LEU A 254 9.41 -5.55 16.94
C LEU A 254 9.53 -5.33 18.44
N PHE A 255 8.42 -5.07 19.14
CA PHE A 255 8.44 -4.85 20.57
C PHE A 255 7.97 -6.09 21.34
N LEU A 256 6.72 -6.54 21.15
CA LEU A 256 6.14 -7.59 22.00
C LEU A 256 6.82 -8.95 21.78
N VAL A 257 6.98 -9.40 20.53
CA VAL A 257 7.59 -10.71 20.21
C VAL A 257 9.08 -10.74 20.58
N VAL A 258 9.86 -9.73 20.17
CA VAL A 258 11.30 -9.66 20.48
C VAL A 258 11.53 -9.57 21.99
N THR A 259 10.79 -8.72 22.70
CA THR A 259 10.91 -8.60 24.16
C THR A 259 10.49 -9.89 24.86
N ALA A 260 9.37 -10.50 24.46
CA ALA A 260 8.93 -11.77 25.04
C ALA A 260 9.95 -12.89 24.80
N SER A 261 10.54 -12.97 23.61
CA SER A 261 11.58 -13.94 23.28
C SER A 261 12.81 -13.78 24.20
N SER A 262 13.30 -12.54 24.36
CA SER A 262 14.43 -12.25 25.26
C SER A 262 14.10 -12.55 26.73
N GLY A 263 12.90 -12.17 27.20
CA GLY A 263 12.44 -12.42 28.56
C GLY A 263 12.30 -13.92 28.87
N ILE A 264 11.71 -14.69 27.96
CA ILE A 264 11.59 -16.15 28.09
C ILE A 264 12.98 -16.80 28.11
N SER A 265 13.90 -16.39 27.23
CA SER A 265 15.26 -16.95 27.19
C SER A 265 15.97 -16.73 28.52
N LEU A 266 15.86 -15.54 29.11
CA LEU A 266 16.47 -15.23 30.42
C LEU A 266 15.88 -16.09 31.55
N VAL A 267 14.57 -16.35 31.54
CA VAL A 267 13.92 -17.20 32.55
C VAL A 267 14.34 -18.65 32.37
N ILE A 268 14.41 -19.14 31.14
CA ILE A 268 14.88 -20.50 30.82
C ILE A 268 16.34 -20.67 31.23
N GLU A 269 17.22 -19.71 30.91
CA GLU A 269 18.61 -19.74 31.34
C GLU A 269 18.73 -19.76 32.87
N ARG A 270 17.93 -18.96 33.58
CA ARG A 270 17.89 -18.98 35.04
C ARG A 270 17.38 -20.30 35.61
N LEU A 271 16.45 -20.97 34.92
CA LEU A 271 15.92 -22.29 35.31
C LEU A 271 16.95 -23.40 35.09
N ILE A 272 17.69 -23.36 33.98
CA ILE A 272 18.70 -24.37 33.63
C ILE A 272 19.98 -24.17 34.45
N ASN A 273 20.42 -22.92 34.65
CA ASN A 273 21.68 -22.60 35.31
C ASN A 273 21.57 -22.52 36.84
N ASN A 274 20.35 -22.57 37.42
CA ASN A 274 20.14 -22.78 38.86
C ASN A 274 19.62 -24.21 39.15
N PRO A 275 20.51 -25.21 39.34
CA PRO A 275 20.10 -26.59 39.65
C PRO A 275 19.40 -26.77 41.01
N ASN A 276 19.28 -25.71 41.83
CA ASN A 276 18.62 -25.74 43.13
C ASN A 276 17.09 -25.48 43.08
N ASN A 277 16.49 -25.37 41.90
CA ASN A 277 15.03 -25.21 41.79
C ASN A 277 14.31 -26.54 42.15
N PRO A 278 13.37 -26.54 43.13
CA PRO A 278 12.68 -27.75 43.59
C PRO A 278 11.93 -28.53 42.48
N LEU A 279 11.57 -27.90 41.36
CA LEU A 279 10.84 -28.55 40.26
C LEU A 279 11.72 -29.49 39.42
N LEU A 280 12.98 -29.13 39.15
CA LEU A 280 13.93 -30.01 38.45
C LEU A 280 14.33 -31.20 39.30
N ARG A 281 14.49 -31.00 40.61
CA ARG A 281 14.82 -32.07 41.57
C ARG A 281 13.70 -33.10 41.72
N LYS A 282 12.43 -32.67 41.59
CA LYS A 282 11.27 -33.58 41.66
C LYS A 282 11.21 -34.48 40.43
N ASN A 283 11.48 -33.94 39.22
CA ASN A 283 11.56 -34.74 38.00
C ASN A 283 12.76 -35.70 37.99
N GLN A 284 13.95 -35.26 38.44
CA GLN A 284 15.11 -36.14 38.56
C GLN A 284 14.92 -37.25 39.62
N ARG A 285 14.26 -36.96 40.76
CA ARG A 285 13.93 -38.00 41.76
C ARG A 285 12.89 -39.00 41.26
N CYS A 286 11.91 -38.56 40.47
CA CYS A 286 10.92 -39.47 39.89
C CYS A 286 11.56 -40.40 38.85
N MET A 287 12.50 -39.91 38.03
CA MET A 287 13.22 -40.73 37.06
C MET A 287 14.22 -41.71 37.72
N ALA A 288 14.91 -41.27 38.79
CA ALA A 288 15.81 -42.15 39.56
C ALA A 288 15.07 -43.26 40.33
N LYS A 289 13.78 -43.06 40.67
CA LYS A 289 12.94 -44.09 41.29
C LYS A 289 12.33 -45.08 40.30
N SER A 290 12.24 -44.75 39.00
CA SER A 290 11.69 -45.66 37.99
C SER A 290 12.74 -46.53 37.29
N GLY A 291 14.04 -46.27 37.50
CA GLY A 291 15.16 -47.01 36.89
C GLY A 291 15.76 -48.14 37.75
N PHE A 292 15.22 -48.41 38.94
CA PHE A 292 15.76 -49.41 39.87
C PHE A 292 14.66 -50.35 40.39
N GLN A 293 14.02 -51.09 39.48
CA GLN A 293 13.22 -52.27 39.83
C GLN A 293 12.92 -53.13 38.59
N HIS A 294 13.95 -53.77 38.04
CA HIS A 294 13.84 -55.03 37.29
C HIS A 294 15.21 -55.72 37.35
N THR A 295 15.43 -56.51 38.41
CA THR A 295 15.54 -58.00 38.42
C THR A 295 16.95 -58.52 38.11
N PRO A 296 17.33 -59.72 38.59
CA PRO A 296 16.69 -60.60 39.58
C PRO A 296 17.43 -60.63 40.93
#